data_AF-Q2F3J5-F1
#
_entry.id   AF-Q2F3J5-F1
#
_cell.length_a   1.000
_cell.length_b   1.000
_cell.length_c   1.000
_cell.angle_alpha   90.00
_cell.angle_beta   90.00
_cell.angle_gamma   90.00
#
_symmetry.space_group_name_H-M   'P 1'
#
loop_
_entity.id
_entity.type
_entity.pdbx_description
1 polymer ?
#
loop_
_entity_poly.entity_id
_entity_poly.type
_entity_poly.pdbx_seq_one_letter_code
_entity_poly.pdbx_strand_id
1 'polypeptide(L)'
;MELEEPPLVLAAANVVRNISYKYREDLSAHLMVAGWDQREGGQVYGTMGGMLIRQPFAIGGSGSTYIYGYVDAAYKPGMSPEECRRFTTN
;
A
#
# COMPACT_ATOMS: atom_id res chain seq x y z
N MET A 1 -15.07 -20.51 -10.73
CA MET A 1 -16.09 -19.50 -10.37
C MET A 1 -15.53 -18.17 -10.83
N GLU A 2 -15.99 -17.68 -11.96
CA GLU A 2 -15.77 -16.27 -12.31
C GLU A 2 -16.62 -15.45 -11.34
N LEU A 3 -15.96 -14.54 -10.61
CA LEU A 3 -16.66 -13.55 -9.81
C LEU A 3 -17.24 -12.53 -10.80
N GLU A 4 -18.54 -12.27 -10.73
CA GLU A 4 -19.23 -11.27 -11.55
C GLU A 4 -18.75 -9.84 -11.23
N GLU A 5 -18.15 -9.63 -10.04
CA GLU A 5 -17.58 -8.36 -9.60
C GLU A 5 -16.04 -8.35 -9.70
N PRO A 6 -15.42 -7.20 -10.04
CA PRO A 6 -13.97 -7.02 -9.95
C PRO A 6 -13.45 -7.37 -8.55
N PRO A 7 -12.22 -7.90 -8.44
CA PRO A 7 -11.66 -8.32 -7.15
C PRO A 7 -11.47 -7.14 -6.20
N LEU A 8 -11.76 -7.36 -4.91
CA LEU A 8 -11.51 -6.39 -3.86
C LEU A 8 -10.01 -6.16 -3.65
N VAL A 9 -9.62 -4.92 -3.33
CA VAL A 9 -8.21 -4.60 -3.02
C VAL A 9 -7.77 -5.38 -1.79
N LEU A 10 -8.64 -5.49 -0.77
CA LEU A 10 -8.38 -6.28 0.42
C LEU A 10 -8.13 -7.76 0.10
N ALA A 11 -8.80 -8.34 -0.90
CA ALA A 11 -8.58 -9.73 -1.30
C ALA A 11 -7.17 -9.90 -1.88
N ALA A 12 -6.74 -9.02 -2.79
CA ALA A 12 -5.38 -9.01 -3.31
C ALA A 12 -4.34 -8.81 -2.19
N ALA A 13 -4.60 -7.88 -1.27
CA ALA A 13 -3.74 -7.59 -0.13
C ALA A 13 -3.56 -8.81 0.80
N ASN A 14 -4.62 -9.59 1.03
CA ASN A 14 -4.53 -10.85 1.79
C ASN A 14 -3.71 -11.93 1.07
N VAL A 15 -3.81 -12.04 -0.26
CA VAL A 15 -2.97 -12.97 -1.03
C VAL A 15 -1.49 -12.60 -0.88
N VAL A 16 -1.16 -11.31 -1.03
CA VAL A 16 0.21 -10.81 -0.86
C VAL A 16 0.72 -11.05 0.56
N ARG A 17 -0.08 -10.77 1.59
CA ARG A 17 0.28 -11.09 2.99
C ARG A 17 0.57 -12.58 3.16
N ASN A 18 -0.29 -13.45 2.64
CA ASN A 18 -0.14 -14.90 2.81
C ASN A 18 1.16 -15.40 2.14
N ILE A 19 1.52 -14.87 0.97
CA ILE A 19 2.79 -15.19 0.30
C ILE A 19 3.98 -14.70 1.14
N SER A 20 3.97 -13.42 1.55
CA SER A 20 5.04 -12.84 2.38
C SER A 20 5.23 -13.60 3.69
N TYR A 21 4.14 -13.97 4.36
CA TYR A 21 4.21 -14.74 5.60
C TYR A 21 4.69 -16.17 5.40
N LYS A 22 4.21 -16.85 4.34
CA LYS A 22 4.60 -18.23 4.03
C LYS A 22 6.10 -18.34 3.76
N TYR A 23 6.68 -17.37 3.07
CA TYR A 23 8.09 -17.36 2.70
C TYR A 23 8.93 -16.43 3.59
N ARG A 24 8.48 -16.07 4.80
CA ARG A 24 9.16 -15.07 5.65
C ARG A 24 10.62 -15.40 6.01
N GLU A 25 10.99 -16.68 5.98
CA GLU A 25 12.37 -17.13 6.22
C GLU A 25 13.23 -17.09 4.94
N ASP A 26 12.60 -17.19 3.76
CA ASP A 26 13.28 -17.23 2.45
C ASP A 26 13.21 -15.88 1.70
N LEU A 27 12.25 -15.03 2.07
CA LEU A 27 11.89 -13.79 1.38
C LEU A 27 11.89 -12.62 2.37
N SER A 28 12.95 -11.83 2.33
CA SER A 28 12.99 -10.53 3.00
C SER A 28 12.36 -9.46 2.10
N ALA A 29 11.02 -9.41 2.05
CA ALA A 29 10.28 -8.45 1.26
C ALA A 29 9.25 -7.67 2.09
N HIS A 30 9.28 -6.35 1.98
CA HIS A 30 8.18 -5.48 2.39
C HIS A 30 7.36 -5.12 1.15
N LEU A 31 6.14 -5.64 1.08
CA LEU A 31 5.26 -5.45 -0.07
C LEU A 31 4.15 -4.45 0.27
N MET A 32 3.83 -3.60 -0.71
CA MET A 32 2.73 -2.64 -0.65
C MET A 32 1.69 -3.01 -1.71
N VAL A 33 0.41 -2.91 -1.36
CA VAL A 33 -0.73 -3.16 -2.25
C VAL A 33 -1.61 -1.93 -2.23
N ALA A 34 -1.75 -1.27 -3.38
CA ALA A 34 -2.63 -0.12 -3.55
C ALA A 34 -3.61 -0.38 -4.68
N GLY A 35 -4.84 0.13 -4.53
CA GLY A 35 -5.87 -0.03 -5.53
C GLY A 35 -7.14 0.72 -5.19
N TRP A 36 -8.17 0.52 -6.01
CA TRP A 36 -9.49 1.05 -5.80
C TRP A 36 -10.52 -0.06 -6.03
N ASP A 37 -11.53 -0.13 -5.17
CA ASP A 37 -12.73 -0.95 -5.42
C ASP A 37 -14.00 -0.18 -5.03
N GLN A 38 -15.15 -0.70 -5.46
CA GLN A 38 -16.45 -0.05 -5.25
C GLN A 38 -16.91 -0.03 -3.79
N ARG A 39 -16.34 -0.87 -2.91
CA ARG A 39 -16.79 -1.00 -1.52
C ARG A 39 -16.11 -0.01 -0.59
N GLU A 40 -14.79 0.07 -0.71
CA GLU A 40 -13.93 0.82 0.23
C GLU A 40 -13.19 1.99 -0.43
N GLY A 41 -13.41 2.19 -1.74
CA GLY A 41 -12.73 3.20 -2.53
C GLY A 41 -11.23 2.96 -2.62
N GLY A 42 -10.46 4.06 -2.61
CA GLY A 42 -9.00 4.02 -2.64
C GLY A 42 -8.42 3.42 -1.37
N GLN A 43 -7.51 2.47 -1.53
CA GLN A 43 -6.92 1.71 -0.44
C GLN A 43 -5.42 1.52 -0.67
N VAL A 44 -4.64 1.62 0.41
CA VAL A 44 -3.22 1.30 0.45
C VAL A 44 -2.96 0.41 1.65
N TYR A 45 -2.30 -0.72 1.43
CA TYR A 45 -1.96 -1.72 2.44
C TYR A 45 -0.45 -1.99 2.44
N GLY A 46 0.16 -2.02 3.61
CA GLY A 46 1.55 -2.46 3.81
C GLY A 46 1.61 -3.83 4.51
N THR A 47 2.60 -4.64 4.15
CA THR A 47 2.90 -5.94 4.79
C THR A 47 4.08 -5.84 5.75
N MET A 48 3.89 -5.11 6.86
CA MET A 48 4.96 -4.90 7.84
C MET A 48 4.99 -6.03 8.87
N GLY A 49 6.07 -6.82 8.91
CA GLY A 49 6.23 -7.90 9.88
C GLY A 49 5.18 -9.02 9.77
N GLY A 50 4.64 -9.26 8.57
CA GLY A 50 3.58 -10.25 8.32
C GLY A 50 2.17 -9.78 8.66
N MET A 51 2.00 -8.57 9.22
CA MET A 51 0.71 -7.94 9.43
C MET A 51 0.29 -7.15 8.20
N LEU A 52 -1.02 -7.10 7.94
CA LEU A 52 -1.60 -6.26 6.89
C LEU A 52 -2.21 -5.02 7.52
N ILE A 53 -1.68 -3.84 7.17
CA ILE A 53 -2.09 -2.57 7.77
C ILE A 53 -2.56 -1.62 6.66
N ARG A 54 -3.80 -1.10 6.77
CA ARG A 54 -4.31 -0.05 5.89
C ARG A 54 -3.74 1.29 6.33
N GLN A 55 -3.24 2.08 5.39
CA GLN A 55 -2.66 3.40 5.65
C GLN A 55 -3.14 4.43 4.61
N PRO A 56 -3.14 5.73 4.94
CA PRO A 56 -3.44 6.79 3.98
C PRO A 56 -2.43 6.85 2.82
N PHE A 57 -1.17 6.49 3.09
CA PHE A 57 -0.09 6.30 2.15
C PHE A 57 0.91 5.29 2.74
N ALA A 58 1.80 4.75 1.93
CA ALA A 58 2.87 3.88 2.40
C ALA A 58 4.19 4.28 1.71
N ILE A 59 5.28 4.19 2.46
CA ILE A 59 6.64 4.35 1.94
C ILE A 59 7.46 3.11 2.30
N GLY A 60 8.38 2.72 1.44
CA GLY A 60 9.19 1.53 1.64
C GLY A 60 10.49 1.56 0.82
N GLY A 61 11.33 0.55 1.03
CA GLY A 61 12.66 0.46 0.42
C GLY A 61 13.74 1.22 1.19
N SER A 62 15.01 1.04 0.82
CA SER A 62 16.16 1.63 1.53
C SER A 62 16.19 3.16 1.50
N GLY A 63 15.54 3.78 0.51
CA GLY A 63 15.41 5.25 0.39
C GLY A 63 14.34 5.86 1.30
N SER A 64 13.40 5.06 1.82
CA SER A 64 12.27 5.57 2.61
C SER A 64 12.71 6.30 3.88
N THR A 65 13.81 5.86 4.50
CA THR A 65 14.37 6.47 5.71
C THR A 65 14.69 7.95 5.54
N TYR A 66 15.08 8.38 4.34
CA TYR A 66 15.46 9.77 4.05
C TYR A 66 14.27 10.71 3.89
N ILE A 67 13.07 10.16 3.63
CA ILE A 67 11.91 10.95 3.25
C ILE A 67 10.78 10.94 4.28
N TYR A 68 10.91 10.20 5.40
CA TYR A 68 9.87 10.16 6.45
C TYR A 68 9.40 11.56 6.88
N GLY A 69 10.35 12.46 7.19
CA GLY A 69 10.00 13.84 7.60
C GLY A 69 9.38 14.67 6.47
N TYR A 70 9.80 14.44 5.22
CA TYR A 70 9.22 15.11 4.06
C TYR A 70 7.77 14.66 3.84
N VAL A 71 7.53 13.35 3.79
CA VAL A 71 6.19 12.82 3.50
C VAL A 71 5.20 13.14 4.60
N ASP A 72 5.63 13.16 5.86
CA ASP A 72 4.79 13.56 7.00
C ASP A 72 4.37 15.03 6.91
N ALA A 73 5.29 15.93 6.53
CA ALA A 73 4.99 17.35 6.38
C ALA A 73 4.22 17.70 5.08
N ALA A 74 4.48 16.97 3.99
CA ALA A 74 3.93 17.26 2.68
C ALA A 74 2.56 16.61 2.44
N TYR A 75 2.31 15.43 3.01
CA TYR A 75 1.05 14.72 2.83
C TYR A 75 -0.13 15.50 3.43
N LYS A 76 -1.26 15.53 2.71
CA LYS A 76 -2.50 16.13 3.16
C LYS A 76 -3.68 15.23 2.78
N PRO A 77 -4.61 14.94 3.69
CA PRO A 77 -5.84 14.26 3.34
C PRO A 77 -6.62 15.05 2.28
N GLY A 78 -7.21 14.35 1.31
CA GLY A 78 -8.07 14.96 0.29
C GLY A 78 -7.35 15.73 -0.82
N MET A 79 -6.04 15.47 -1.03
CA MET A 79 -5.30 15.99 -2.18
C MET A 79 -6.00 15.69 -3.52
N SER A 80 -5.95 16.66 -4.44
CA SER A 80 -6.37 16.46 -5.82
C SER A 80 -5.44 15.45 -6.54
N PRO A 81 -5.87 14.83 -7.66
CA PRO A 81 -4.98 13.97 -8.44
C PRO A 81 -3.66 14.65 -8.86
N GLU A 82 -3.70 15.95 -9.14
CA GLU A 82 -2.53 16.77 -9.50
C GLU A 82 -1.61 16.99 -8.29
N GLU A 83 -2.19 17.23 -7.11
CA GLU A 83 -1.44 17.36 -5.86
C GLU A 83 -0.76 16.05 -5.48
N CYS A 84 -1.47 14.92 -5.61
CA CYS A 84 -0.92 13.58 -5.40
C CYS A 84 0.26 13.31 -6.34
N ARG A 85 0.14 13.60 -7.65
CA ARG A 85 1.23 13.41 -8.62
C ARG A 85 2.46 14.26 -8.27
N ARG A 86 2.25 15.50 -7.84
CA ARG A 86 3.34 16.38 -7.41
C ARG A 86 3.99 15.89 -6.12
N PHE A 87 3.20 15.41 -5.16
CA PHE A 87 3.69 14.81 -3.92
C PHE A 87 4.62 13.61 -4.17
N THR A 88 4.34 12.78 -5.18
CA THR A 88 5.16 11.59 -5.49
C THR A 88 6.37 11.83 -6.40
N THR A 89 6.56 13.06 -6.91
CA THR A 89 7.61 13.36 -7.92
C THR A 89 8.78 14.15 -7.37
N ASN A 90 8.61 14.89 -6.27
CA ASN A 90 9.70 15.65 -5.65
C ASN A 90 10.76 14.73 -5.06
#